data_AF-A0A2S9FFH9-F1
#
_entry.id   AF-A0A2S9FFH9-F1
#
_cell.length_a   1.000
_cell.length_b   1.000
_cell.length_c   1.000
_cell.angle_alpha   90.00
_cell.angle_beta   90.00
_cell.angle_gamma   90.00
#
_symmetry.space_group_name_H-M   'P 1'
#
loop_
_entity.id
_entity.type
_entity.pdbx_description
1 polymer ?
#
loop_
_entity_poly.entity_id
_entity_poly.type
_entity_poly.pdbx_seq_one_letter_code
_entity_poly.pdbx_strand_id
1 'polypeptide(L)'
;MIVSKVVRALPAVVLVGTLTGTAGAGMPSAHADNRRLNESVAVNVYTIQQHNDCETDLKVNPQLQLAAQWHTNDVLRNRALNGDIGSDGSTAQIRANNAGFVGTVSETVAINPALAI
;
A
#
# COMPACT_ATOMS: atom_id res chain seq x y z
N MET A 1 -65.87 -53.48 5.12
CA MET A 1 -65.57 -54.12 6.42
C MET A 1 -64.07 -54.42 6.50
N ILE A 2 -63.43 -53.88 7.53
CA ILE A 2 -62.24 -54.37 8.26
C ILE A 2 -60.87 -54.37 7.55
N VAL A 3 -60.10 -53.31 7.86
CA VAL A 3 -58.69 -53.24 8.31
C VAL A 3 -57.66 -54.23 7.72
N SER A 4 -56.58 -53.68 7.14
CA SER A 4 -55.22 -54.09 7.55
C SER A 4 -54.20 -52.97 7.34
N LYS A 5 -53.64 -52.46 8.45
CA LYS A 5 -52.46 -51.59 8.47
C LYS A 5 -51.24 -52.50 8.35
N VAL A 6 -50.41 -52.30 7.32
CA VAL A 6 -49.03 -52.80 7.32
C VAL A 6 -48.09 -51.62 7.13
N VAL A 7 -47.42 -51.30 8.23
CA VAL A 7 -46.29 -50.38 8.34
C VAL A 7 -45.03 -51.12 7.90
N ARG A 8 -44.27 -50.58 6.94
CA ARG A 8 -42.79 -50.50 6.93
C ARG A 8 -42.25 -50.25 5.52
N ALA A 9 -41.58 -49.11 5.35
CA ALA A 9 -40.12 -49.01 5.24
C ALA A 9 -39.82 -47.70 4.52
N LEU A 10 -39.32 -46.71 5.26
CA LEU A 10 -38.78 -45.49 4.69
C LEU A 10 -37.54 -45.86 3.87
N PRO A 11 -37.42 -45.51 2.58
CA PRO A 11 -36.13 -45.54 1.92
C PRO A 11 -35.31 -44.41 2.55
N ALA A 12 -34.27 -44.78 3.30
CA ALA A 12 -33.21 -43.87 3.69
C ALA A 12 -32.45 -43.46 2.43
N VAL A 13 -32.98 -42.47 1.71
CA VAL A 13 -32.24 -41.80 0.65
C VAL A 13 -31.25 -40.88 1.34
N VAL A 14 -30.04 -41.38 1.54
CA VAL A 14 -28.88 -40.55 1.87
C VAL A 14 -28.62 -39.68 0.64
N LEU A 15 -29.25 -38.50 0.60
CA LEU A 15 -28.76 -37.42 -0.24
C LEU A 15 -27.39 -37.05 0.31
N VAL A 16 -26.34 -37.59 -0.31
CA VAL A 16 -24.99 -37.04 -0.23
C VAL A 16 -25.07 -35.69 -0.94
N GLY A 17 -25.56 -34.69 -0.20
CA GLY A 17 -25.50 -33.31 -0.62
C GLY A 17 -24.02 -32.96 -0.73
N THR A 18 -23.52 -32.91 -1.96
CA THR A 18 -22.26 -32.28 -2.28
C THR A 18 -22.38 -30.84 -1.83
N LEU A 19 -21.94 -30.55 -0.60
CA LEU A 19 -21.51 -29.23 -0.18
C LEU A 19 -20.33 -28.89 -1.09
N THR A 20 -20.62 -28.43 -2.30
CA THR A 20 -19.70 -27.61 -3.08
C THR A 20 -19.48 -26.37 -2.25
N GLY A 21 -18.52 -26.45 -1.32
CA GLY A 21 -17.98 -25.30 -0.66
C GLY A 21 -17.46 -24.40 -1.75
N THR A 22 -18.17 -23.31 -2.02
CA THR A 22 -17.60 -22.13 -2.67
C THR A 22 -16.58 -21.55 -1.69
N ALA A 23 -15.48 -22.26 -1.50
CA ALA A 23 -14.39 -21.85 -0.65
C ALA A 23 -13.64 -20.73 -1.39
N GLY A 24 -13.84 -19.51 -0.90
CA GLY A 24 -12.92 -18.41 -1.11
C GLY A 24 -12.94 -17.80 -2.50
N ALA A 25 -13.98 -17.03 -2.83
CA ALA A 25 -13.68 -15.78 -3.52
C ALA A 25 -12.82 -14.97 -2.52
N GLY A 26 -11.48 -15.05 -2.68
CA GLY A 26 -10.55 -14.33 -1.83
C GLY A 26 -10.97 -12.86 -1.80
N MET A 27 -11.13 -12.31 -0.59
CA MET A 27 -11.38 -10.87 -0.45
C MET A 27 -10.25 -10.14 -1.20
N PRO A 28 -10.56 -9.13 -2.03
CA PRO A 28 -9.52 -8.36 -2.69
C PRO A 28 -8.57 -7.84 -1.61
N SER A 29 -7.28 -8.14 -1.75
CA SER A 29 -6.26 -7.55 -0.90
C SER A 29 -6.34 -6.05 -1.10
N ALA A 30 -6.82 -5.33 -0.07
CA ALA A 30 -6.69 -3.90 -0.01
C ALA A 30 -5.20 -3.60 0.10
N HIS A 31 -4.54 -3.40 -1.04
CA HIS A 31 -3.20 -2.89 -1.06
C HIS A 31 -3.30 -1.45 -0.54
N ALA A 32 -2.73 -1.21 0.64
CA ALA A 32 -2.46 0.13 1.12
C ALA A 32 -1.37 0.72 0.22
N ASP A 33 -1.74 1.10 -1.00
CA ASP A 33 -0.89 1.86 -1.89
C ASP A 33 -1.09 3.34 -1.59
N ASN A 34 0.02 4.03 -1.34
CA ASN A 34 -0.01 5.46 -1.08
C ASN A 34 -0.02 6.28 -2.38
N ARG A 35 -0.51 5.71 -3.49
CA ARG A 35 -0.45 6.35 -4.81
C ARG A 35 -1.25 7.64 -4.84
N ARG A 36 -2.52 7.60 -4.44
CA ARG A 36 -3.41 8.77 -4.41
C ARG A 36 -2.82 9.88 -3.52
N LEU A 37 -2.24 9.52 -2.39
CA LEU A 37 -1.58 10.49 -1.52
C LEU A 37 -0.35 11.09 -2.18
N ASN A 38 0.56 10.27 -2.71
CA ASN A 38 1.78 10.73 -3.39
C ASN A 38 1.46 11.64 -4.58
N GLU A 39 0.43 11.31 -5.36
CA GLU A 39 -0.10 12.15 -6.44
C GLU A 39 -0.61 13.48 -5.90
N SER A 40 -1.37 13.47 -4.79
CA SER A 40 -1.87 14.71 -4.18
C SER A 40 -0.75 15.62 -3.65
N VAL A 41 0.34 15.05 -3.12
CA VAL A 41 1.52 15.83 -2.70
C VAL A 41 2.16 16.53 -3.89
N ALA A 42 2.36 15.81 -5.00
CA ALA A 42 2.93 16.40 -6.22
C ALA A 42 2.05 17.53 -6.76
N VAL A 43 0.74 17.32 -6.84
CA VAL A 43 -0.22 18.36 -7.30
C VAL A 43 -0.22 19.57 -6.38
N ASN A 44 -0.16 19.38 -5.06
CA ASN A 44 -0.13 20.49 -4.10
C ASN A 44 1.17 21.30 -4.21
N VAL A 45 2.32 20.64 -4.36
CA VAL A 45 3.61 21.31 -4.58
C VAL A 45 3.58 22.12 -5.87
N TYR A 46 3.10 21.53 -6.97
CA TYR A 46 2.93 22.23 -8.24
C TYR A 46 2.04 23.46 -8.09
N THR A 47 0.89 23.32 -7.41
CA THR A 47 -0.05 24.42 -7.19
C THR A 47 0.59 25.58 -6.42
N ILE A 48 1.34 25.28 -5.35
CA ILE A 48 2.05 26.30 -4.57
C ILE A 48 3.14 26.98 -5.41
N GLN A 49 3.87 26.23 -6.24
CA GLN A 49 4.88 26.80 -7.16
C GLN A 49 4.24 27.83 -8.11
N GLN A 50 3.10 27.49 -8.72
CA GLN A 50 2.39 28.41 -9.63
C GLN A 50 1.87 29.66 -8.91
N HIS A 51 1.46 29.55 -7.64
CA HIS A 51 1.05 30.71 -6.84
C HIS A 51 2.19 31.63 -6.40
N ASN A 52 3.44 31.18 -6.48
CA ASN A 52 4.62 31.93 -6.04
C ASN A 52 5.57 32.23 -7.21
N ASP A 53 5.04 32.28 -8.45
CA ASP A 53 5.79 32.61 -9.67
C ASP A 53 7.08 31.77 -9.85
N CYS A 54 7.08 30.53 -9.36
CA CYS A 54 8.19 29.61 -9.57
C CYS A 54 8.14 29.08 -11.00
N GLU A 55 9.16 29.35 -11.80
CA GLU A 55 9.21 28.96 -13.22
C GLU A 55 9.59 27.48 -13.46
N THR A 56 9.96 26.75 -12.41
CA THR A 56 10.44 25.36 -12.51
C THR A 56 9.30 24.38 -12.79
N ASP A 57 9.44 23.55 -13.81
CA ASP A 57 8.48 22.49 -14.12
C ASP A 57 8.66 21.28 -13.20
N LEU A 58 7.61 20.91 -12.46
CA LEU A 58 7.63 19.78 -11.54
C LEU A 58 7.45 18.46 -12.29
N LYS A 59 8.50 17.64 -12.28
CA LYS A 59 8.47 16.29 -12.86
C LYS A 59 8.71 15.22 -11.81
N VAL A 60 7.79 14.26 -11.74
CA VAL A 60 8.00 13.05 -10.93
C VAL A 60 9.09 12.22 -11.60
N ASN A 61 10.20 12.01 -10.89
CA ASN A 61 11.29 11.15 -11.35
C ASN A 61 11.24 9.80 -10.61
N PRO A 62 11.16 8.66 -11.32
CA PRO A 62 11.01 7.35 -10.69
C PRO A 62 12.22 6.93 -9.84
N GLN A 63 13.43 7.41 -10.16
CA GLN A 63 14.64 7.14 -9.38
C GLN A 63 14.61 7.89 -8.05
N LEU A 64 14.18 9.16 -8.06
CA LEU A 64 14.00 9.94 -6.83
C LEU A 64 12.85 9.39 -5.98
N GLN A 65 11.78 8.90 -6.61
CA GLN A 65 10.68 8.25 -5.90
C GLN A 65 11.13 6.95 -5.21
N LEU A 66 11.97 6.15 -5.88
CA LEU A 66 12.56 4.93 -5.30
C LEU A 66 13.46 5.27 -4.09
N ALA A 67 14.32 6.28 -4.23
CA ALA A 67 15.18 6.75 -3.14
C ALA A 67 14.37 7.21 -1.92
N ALA A 68 13.29 7.98 -2.14
CA ALA A 68 12.38 8.41 -1.08
C ALA A 68 11.61 7.23 -0.44
N GLN A 69 11.23 6.23 -1.24
CA GLN A 69 10.57 5.02 -0.75
C GLN A 69 11.47 4.20 0.17
N TRP A 70 12.76 4.06 -0.16
CA TRP A 70 13.72 3.39 0.71
C TRP A 70 13.83 4.09 2.07
N HIS A 71 13.95 5.42 2.08
CA HIS A 71 14.00 6.18 3.34
C HIS A 71 12.70 6.08 4.15
N THR A 72 11.55 6.17 3.47
CA THR A 72 10.24 6.04 4.12
C THR A 72 10.07 4.67 4.78
N ASN A 73 10.52 3.60 4.12
CA ASN A 73 10.49 2.25 4.67
C ASN A 73 11.44 2.08 5.86
N ASP A 74 12.57 2.77 5.85
CA ASP A 74 13.53 2.78 6.96
C ASP A 74 12.93 3.50 8.18
N VAL A 75 12.42 4.72 8.00
CA VAL A 75 11.72 5.50 9.05
C VAL A 75 10.53 4.72 9.64
N LEU A 76 9.74 4.04 8.79
CA LEU A 76 8.62 3.22 9.25
C LEU A 76 9.08 2.09 10.19
N ARG A 77 10.26 1.51 9.94
CA ARG A 77 10.80 0.38 10.69
C ARG A 77 11.67 0.80 11.87
N ASN A 78 12.18 2.02 11.85
CA ASN A 78 13.10 2.53 12.85
C ASN A 78 12.59 3.85 13.46
N ARG A 79 11.86 3.73 14.58
CA ARG A 79 11.29 4.88 15.30
C ARG A 79 12.32 5.84 15.91
N ALA A 80 13.60 5.48 15.94
CA ALA A 80 14.65 6.38 16.39
C ALA A 80 15.03 7.42 15.32
N LEU A 81 14.70 7.16 14.05
CA LEU A 81 14.93 8.11 12.97
C LEU A 81 13.92 9.26 13.04
N ASN A 82 14.43 10.49 12.97
CA ASN A 82 13.65 11.72 13.06
C ASN A 82 14.04 12.76 11.99
N GLY A 83 14.76 12.34 10.94
CA GLY A 83 15.33 13.23 9.94
C GLY A 83 15.63 12.55 8.61
N ASP A 84 16.57 13.12 7.86
CA ASP A 84 16.94 12.80 6.48
C ASP A 84 18.08 11.76 6.35
N ILE A 85 18.76 11.47 7.47
CA ILE A 85 19.80 10.45 7.53
C ILE A 85 19.18 9.07 7.77
N GLY A 86 19.50 8.11 6.90
CA GLY A 86 19.08 6.72 7.04
C GLY A 86 19.76 6.03 8.21
N SER A 87 19.19 4.92 8.66
CA SER A 87 19.78 4.07 9.72
C SER A 87 21.13 3.48 9.33
N ASP A 88 21.42 3.41 8.03
CA ASP A 88 22.71 3.02 7.44
C ASP A 88 23.70 4.19 7.27
N GLY A 89 23.33 5.39 7.71
CA GLY A 89 24.10 6.62 7.54
C GLY A 89 23.99 7.24 6.15
N SER A 90 23.14 6.72 5.27
CA SER A 90 22.93 7.30 3.94
C SER A 90 22.30 8.69 4.03
N THR A 91 22.80 9.61 3.21
CA THR A 91 22.14 10.90 2.93
C THR A 91 21.16 10.73 1.78
N ALA A 92 20.29 11.73 1.57
CA ALA A 92 19.42 11.79 0.39
C ALA A 92 20.21 11.65 -0.93
N GLN A 93 21.39 12.27 -1.03
CA GLN A 93 22.25 12.17 -2.21
C GLN A 93 22.77 10.76 -2.45
N ILE A 94 23.18 10.05 -1.38
CA ILE A 94 23.63 8.65 -1.50
C ILE A 94 22.48 7.78 -2.01
N ARG A 95 21.26 7.94 -1.45
CA ARG A 95 20.10 7.17 -1.88
C ARG A 95 19.70 7.47 -3.33
N ALA A 96 19.73 8.74 -3.73
CA ALA A 96 19.46 9.15 -5.11
C ALA A 96 20.48 8.54 -6.09
N ASN A 97 21.77 8.60 -5.76
CA ASN A 97 22.83 7.99 -6.56
C ASN A 97 22.63 6.47 -6.68
N ASN A 98 22.27 5.80 -5.58
CA ASN A 98 22.00 4.35 -5.55
C ASN A 98 20.76 3.96 -6.38
N ALA A 99 19.77 4.86 -6.48
CA ALA A 99 18.64 4.71 -7.39
C ALA A 99 18.99 5.08 -8.86
N GLY A 100 20.23 5.49 -9.12
CA GLY A 100 20.76 5.83 -10.44
C GLY A 100 20.45 7.26 -10.89
N PHE A 101 19.95 8.13 -10.00
CA PHE A 101 19.75 9.54 -10.33
C PHE A 101 21.10 10.27 -10.40
N VAL A 102 21.29 11.07 -11.45
CA VAL A 102 22.48 11.90 -11.64
C VAL A 102 22.09 13.37 -11.53
N GLY A 103 22.51 14.01 -10.45
CA GLY A 103 22.23 15.42 -10.18
C GLY A 103 22.28 15.73 -8.69
N THR A 104 22.11 17.00 -8.34
CA THR A 104 22.02 17.44 -6.94
C THR A 104 20.61 17.20 -6.41
N VAL A 105 20.51 16.66 -5.20
CA VAL A 105 19.21 16.43 -4.54
C VAL A 105 19.11 17.15 -3.19
N SER A 106 17.88 17.47 -2.82
CA SER A 106 17.49 17.92 -1.49
C SER A 106 16.29 17.10 -1.04
N GLU A 107 16.13 16.91 0.26
CA GLU A 107 15.05 16.12 0.84
C GLU A 107 14.31 16.95 1.89
N THR A 108 12.98 16.80 1.91
CA THR A 108 12.12 17.30 2.98
C THR A 108 11.40 16.10 3.57
N VAL A 109 11.53 15.91 4.88
CA VAL A 109 10.95 14.77 5.59
C VAL A 109 9.86 15.26 6.54
N ALA A 110 8.69 14.63 6.46
CA ALA A 110 7.61 14.82 7.42
C ALA A 110 7.25 13.48 8.05
N ILE A 111 7.37 13.39 9.38
CA ILE A 111 7.08 12.18 10.14
C ILE A 111 5.90 12.49 11.06
N ASN A 112 4.80 11.75 10.91
CA ASN A 112 3.68 11.79 11.83
C ASN A 112 3.59 10.46 12.61
N PRO A 113 4.04 10.40 13.87
CA PRO A 113 4.04 9.17 14.66
C PRO A 113 2.64 8.62 14.97
N ALA A 114 1.59 9.43 14.81
CA ALA A 114 0.22 9.13 15.22
C ALA A 114 -0.70 8.71 14.06
N LEU A 115 -0.28 8.90 12.80
CA LEU A 115 -1.07 8.55 11.61
C LEU A 115 -0.37 7.46 10.80
N ALA A 116 -1.00 6.29 10.71
CA ALA A 116 -0.73 5.34 9.64
C ALA A 116 -1.52 5.79 8.40
N ILE A 117 -0.80 6.07 7.31
CA ILE A 117 -1.33 6.55 6.03
C ILE A 117 -1.35 5.41 5.02
#